data_AF-A0A9W6YQV4-F1
#
_entry.id   AF-A0A9W6YQV4-F1
#
_cell.length_a   1.000
_cell.length_b   1.000
_cell.length_c   1.000
_cell.angle_alpha   90.00
_cell.angle_beta   90.00
_cell.angle_gamma   90.00
#
_symmetry.space_group_name_H-M   'P 1'
#
loop_
_entity.id
_entity.type
_entity.pdbx_description
1 polymer ?
#
loop_
_entity_poly.entity_id
_entity_poly.type
_entity_poly.pdbx_seq_one_letter_code
_entity_poly.pdbx_strand_id
1 'polypeptide(L)'
;MFVGPQLTADQAVEVLEQVWRLSQGNKKRFLKIMKTLMKLHCFRLRDAAAVVDPSRRFDEMVADATARLKYRFTVAQLYQLASVLGLPREGVRTDAGDNVPRVEALAMVCRRLSEAAKLYTVATEFGRSTAAYSRIVAATVALLYNNHEDVLYFNETLITSRIGAYCEAIRNAGAALKSCWGFIDGTKQYISRPSARENGCIPNENLQRSVYNGHPRKHCFNWQSIQTPDGIIVSMIGPVEGRKHDSTMLNISGVLDVMAENQDGAFSNRVIYGDPAYGCSTFVCSPSSANSNTSTIFNKDMSSVRGSVEWGFGRVKTLWEFMNWDKKQRVRQSAVGLNFYVAVLLFNCHTCLQPLGNQISMYFGLAPPSLECFLGLN
;
A
#
# COMPACT_ATOMS: atom_id res chain seq x y z
N MET A 1 -6.66 -27.87 15.53
CA MET A 1 -6.03 -28.52 14.35
C MET A 1 -4.53 -28.49 14.59
N PHE A 2 -3.95 -29.62 14.99
CA PHE A 2 -2.49 -29.72 15.15
C PHE A 2 -1.87 -29.77 13.76
N VAL A 3 -1.11 -28.75 13.39
CA VAL A 3 -0.32 -28.74 12.17
C VAL A 3 1.07 -29.20 12.57
N GLY A 4 1.40 -30.46 12.25
CA GLY A 4 2.75 -30.97 12.48
C GLY A 4 3.79 -30.16 11.72
N PRO A 5 5.06 -30.15 12.16
CA PRO A 5 6.13 -29.41 11.50
C PRO A 5 6.25 -29.86 10.04
N GLN A 6 6.35 -28.88 9.13
CA GLN A 6 6.51 -29.13 7.71
C GLN A 6 8.00 -29.25 7.39
N LEU A 7 8.42 -30.39 6.84
CA LEU A 7 9.81 -30.56 6.40
C LEU A 7 10.11 -29.59 5.23
N THR A 8 11.30 -28.97 5.30
CA THR A 8 11.90 -28.29 4.15
C THR A 8 12.18 -29.30 3.03
N ALA A 9 12.49 -28.81 1.82
CA ALA A 9 12.86 -29.71 0.71
C ALA A 9 14.08 -30.57 1.08
N ASP A 10 15.10 -29.97 1.68
CA ASP A 10 16.33 -30.67 2.07
C ASP A 10 16.08 -31.70 3.18
N GLN A 11 15.31 -31.31 4.21
CA GLN A 11 14.92 -32.24 5.28
C GLN A 11 14.10 -33.42 4.74
N ALA A 12 13.19 -33.15 3.79
CA ALA A 12 12.42 -34.20 3.14
C ALA A 12 13.33 -35.12 2.32
N VAL A 13 14.29 -34.58 1.57
CA VAL A 13 15.29 -35.37 0.83
C VAL A 13 16.11 -36.22 1.76
N GLU A 14 16.65 -35.67 2.84
CA GLU A 14 17.47 -36.40 3.82
C GLU A 14 16.70 -37.58 4.43
N VAL A 15 15.46 -37.36 4.86
CA VAL A 15 14.58 -38.41 5.37
C VAL A 15 14.31 -39.48 4.30
N LEU A 16 13.97 -39.06 3.08
CA LEU A 16 13.67 -39.99 1.99
C LEU A 16 14.92 -40.80 1.60
N GLU A 17 16.10 -40.21 1.63
CA GLU A 17 17.38 -40.89 1.42
C GLU A 17 17.66 -41.94 2.50
N GLN A 18 17.42 -41.63 3.77
CA GLN A 18 17.60 -42.60 4.86
C GLN A 18 16.64 -43.78 4.70
N VAL A 19 15.36 -43.53 4.38
CA VAL A 19 14.39 -44.60 4.10
C VAL A 19 14.79 -45.40 2.87
N TRP A 20 15.36 -44.75 1.84
CA TRP A 20 15.89 -45.42 0.65
C TRP A 20 17.07 -46.33 0.99
N ARG A 21 18.02 -45.88 1.82
CA ARG A 21 19.15 -46.71 2.30
C ARG A 21 18.65 -47.91 3.12
N LEU A 22 17.69 -47.71 4.03
CA LEU A 22 17.06 -48.79 4.80
C LEU A 22 16.32 -49.80 3.91
N SER A 23 15.82 -49.35 2.76
CA SER A 23 15.22 -50.22 1.76
C SER A 23 16.22 -51.03 0.93
N GLN A 24 17.52 -50.83 1.14
CA GLN A 24 18.63 -51.44 0.37
C GLN A 24 18.49 -51.17 -1.14
N GLY A 25 18.06 -49.96 -1.51
CA GLY A 25 17.82 -49.58 -2.91
C GLY A 25 16.64 -50.29 -3.58
N ASN A 26 15.83 -51.05 -2.84
CA ASN A 26 14.70 -51.78 -3.39
C ASN A 26 13.42 -50.94 -3.36
N LYS A 27 12.96 -50.51 -4.55
CA LYS A 27 11.76 -49.68 -4.71
C LYS A 27 10.49 -50.26 -4.06
N LYS A 28 10.26 -51.58 -4.13
CA LYS A 28 9.07 -52.20 -3.50
C LYS A 28 9.17 -52.12 -1.97
N ARG A 29 10.36 -52.37 -1.41
CA ARG A 29 10.62 -52.28 0.03
C ARG A 29 10.49 -50.83 0.53
N PHE A 30 11.04 -49.88 -0.21
CA PHE A 30 10.90 -48.44 0.06
C PHE A 30 9.42 -48.03 0.15
N LEU A 31 8.61 -48.35 -0.87
CA LEU A 31 7.19 -48.02 -0.89
C LEU A 31 6.43 -48.68 0.26
N LYS A 32 6.81 -49.90 0.66
CA LYS A 32 6.21 -50.58 1.83
C LYS A 32 6.54 -49.85 3.14
N ILE A 33 7.80 -49.44 3.34
CA ILE A 33 8.22 -48.67 4.51
C ILE A 33 7.47 -47.33 4.56
N MET A 34 7.45 -46.57 3.45
CA MET A 34 6.74 -45.30 3.39
C MET A 34 5.25 -45.45 3.68
N LYS A 35 4.57 -46.47 3.12
CA LYS A 35 3.17 -46.76 3.41
C LYS A 35 2.94 -47.06 4.90
N THR A 36 3.82 -47.83 5.54
CA THR A 36 3.73 -48.12 6.98
C THR A 36 3.90 -46.84 7.80
N LEU A 37 4.90 -46.02 7.50
CA LEU A 37 5.14 -44.77 8.21
C LEU A 37 3.98 -43.79 8.03
N MET A 38 3.35 -43.75 6.86
CA MET A 38 2.14 -42.95 6.63
C MET A 38 0.93 -43.47 7.41
N LYS A 39 0.75 -44.79 7.49
CA LYS A 39 -0.31 -45.41 8.30
C LYS A 39 -0.13 -45.18 9.80
N LEU A 40 1.11 -45.11 10.27
CA LEU A 40 1.47 -44.81 11.66
C LEU A 40 1.50 -43.30 11.96
N HIS A 41 1.07 -42.46 11.02
CA HIS A 41 1.07 -40.99 11.13
C HIS A 41 2.46 -40.37 11.39
N CYS A 42 3.54 -41.07 11.04
CA CYS A 42 4.91 -40.53 11.09
C CYS A 42 5.18 -39.57 9.92
N PHE A 43 4.57 -39.83 8.76
CA PHE A 43 4.63 -38.95 7.59
C PHE A 43 3.24 -38.76 6.99
N ARG A 44 3.00 -37.57 6.43
CA ARG A 44 1.84 -37.28 5.59
C ARG A 44 2.33 -36.59 4.33
N LEU A 45 1.84 -37.04 3.18
CA LEU A 45 2.03 -36.28 1.94
C LEU A 45 1.26 -34.97 2.04
N ARG A 46 1.82 -33.90 1.49
CA ARG A 46 1.06 -32.66 1.32
C ARG A 46 -0.18 -32.96 0.47
N ASP A 47 -1.28 -32.31 0.80
CA ASP A 47 -2.46 -32.39 -0.05
C ASP A 47 -2.10 -31.94 -1.46
N ALA A 48 -2.75 -32.52 -2.47
CA ALA A 48 -2.57 -32.10 -3.85
C ALA A 48 -2.81 -30.59 -3.95
N ALA A 49 -1.93 -29.89 -4.68
CA ALA A 49 -2.12 -28.47 -4.92
C ALA A 49 -3.45 -28.28 -5.67
N ALA A 50 -4.22 -27.27 -5.24
CA ALA A 50 -5.44 -26.91 -5.96
C ALA A 50 -5.09 -26.54 -7.40
N VAL A 51 -5.77 -27.18 -8.36
CA VAL A 51 -5.56 -26.93 -9.79
C VAL A 51 -6.31 -25.67 -10.17
N VAL A 52 -5.59 -24.70 -10.70
CA VAL A 52 -6.20 -23.49 -11.27
C VAL A 52 -6.78 -23.82 -12.63
N ASP A 53 -7.98 -23.30 -12.93
CA ASP A 53 -8.61 -23.38 -14.24
C ASP A 53 -7.82 -22.55 -15.27
N PRO A 54 -7.05 -23.18 -16.19
CA PRO A 54 -6.19 -22.47 -17.13
C PRO A 54 -6.97 -21.91 -18.33
N SER A 55 -8.27 -22.24 -18.46
CA SER A 55 -9.12 -21.72 -19.53
C SER A 55 -9.49 -20.25 -19.31
N ARG A 56 -9.39 -19.78 -18.06
CA ARG A 56 -9.62 -18.38 -17.68
C ARG A 56 -8.44 -17.52 -18.10
N ARG A 57 -8.74 -16.28 -18.44
CA ARG A 57 -7.77 -15.26 -18.82
C ARG A 57 -8.32 -13.89 -18.47
N PHE A 58 -7.46 -12.88 -18.47
CA PHE A 58 -7.91 -11.50 -18.39
C PHE A 58 -8.88 -11.21 -19.54
N ASP A 59 -10.07 -10.72 -19.19
CA ASP A 59 -11.11 -10.37 -20.15
C ASP A 59 -11.04 -8.87 -20.44
N GLU A 60 -10.45 -8.53 -21.59
CA GLU A 60 -10.32 -7.15 -22.06
C GLU A 60 -11.66 -6.55 -22.50
N MET A 61 -12.70 -7.37 -22.69
CA MET A 61 -14.01 -6.93 -23.18
C MET A 61 -15.08 -6.91 -22.08
N VAL A 62 -14.67 -7.05 -20.82
CA VAL A 62 -15.57 -7.01 -19.69
C VAL A 62 -16.26 -5.64 -19.59
N ALA A 63 -17.56 -5.63 -19.33
CA ALA A 63 -18.34 -4.41 -19.21
C ALA A 63 -17.80 -3.49 -18.11
N ASP A 64 -17.87 -2.17 -18.33
CA ASP A 64 -17.33 -1.14 -17.43
C ASP A 64 -17.79 -1.28 -15.98
N ALA A 65 -19.07 -1.61 -15.75
CA ALA A 65 -19.60 -1.81 -14.40
C ALA A 65 -18.88 -2.97 -13.67
N THR A 66 -18.65 -4.08 -14.37
CA THR A 66 -17.93 -5.24 -13.83
C THR A 66 -16.44 -4.95 -13.67
N ALA A 67 -15.83 -4.22 -14.61
CA ALA A 67 -14.44 -3.79 -14.51
C ALA A 67 -14.21 -2.93 -13.24
N ARG A 68 -15.08 -1.95 -12.98
CA ARG A 68 -15.03 -1.10 -11.78
C ARG A 68 -15.20 -1.90 -10.49
N LEU A 69 -16.09 -2.89 -10.47
CA LEU A 69 -16.26 -3.78 -9.32
C LEU A 69 -15.03 -4.65 -9.05
N LYS A 70 -14.28 -5.06 -10.08
CA LYS A 70 -13.10 -5.92 -9.94
C LYS A 70 -11.79 -5.15 -9.71
N TYR A 71 -11.62 -4.04 -10.41
CA TYR A 71 -10.34 -3.34 -10.57
C TYR A 71 -10.39 -1.88 -10.10
N ARG A 72 -11.58 -1.35 -9.77
CA ARG A 72 -11.83 0.10 -9.51
C ARG A 72 -11.66 1.01 -10.73
N PHE A 73 -11.35 0.43 -11.88
CA PHE A 73 -11.15 1.11 -13.15
C PHE A 73 -11.91 0.38 -14.25
N THR A 74 -12.29 1.10 -15.31
CA THR A 74 -12.69 0.45 -16.57
C THR A 74 -11.49 -0.16 -17.28
N VAL A 75 -11.72 -1.04 -18.25
CA VAL A 75 -10.61 -1.58 -19.05
C VAL A 75 -9.89 -0.47 -19.82
N ALA A 76 -10.64 0.47 -20.42
CA ALA A 76 -10.05 1.63 -21.10
C ALA A 76 -9.15 2.47 -20.17
N GLN A 77 -9.58 2.69 -18.92
CA GLN A 77 -8.76 3.36 -17.91
C GLN A 77 -7.51 2.54 -17.56
N LEU A 78 -7.60 1.21 -17.48
CA LEU A 78 -6.42 0.36 -17.26
C LEU A 78 -5.41 0.45 -18.42
N TYR A 79 -5.87 0.58 -19.68
CA TYR A 79 -4.98 0.84 -20.82
C TYR A 79 -4.26 2.19 -20.69
N GLN A 80 -4.99 3.25 -20.38
CA GLN A 80 -4.41 4.58 -20.16
C GLN A 80 -3.37 4.52 -19.03
N LEU A 81 -3.75 3.98 -17.87
CA LEU A 81 -2.90 3.88 -16.69
C LEU A 81 -1.66 3.03 -16.94
N ALA A 82 -1.77 1.88 -17.59
CA ALA A 82 -0.62 1.04 -17.91
C ALA A 82 0.39 1.78 -18.81
N SER A 83 -0.06 2.75 -19.60
CA SER A 83 0.82 3.59 -20.41
C SER A 83 1.45 4.72 -19.59
N VAL A 84 0.65 5.54 -18.91
CA VAL A 84 1.15 6.73 -18.20
C VAL A 84 1.92 6.38 -16.92
N LEU A 85 1.64 5.23 -16.30
CA LEU A 85 2.41 4.74 -15.16
C LEU A 85 3.74 4.07 -15.58
N GLY A 86 4.06 4.05 -16.88
CA GLY A 86 5.35 3.57 -17.38
C GLY A 86 5.53 2.06 -17.28
N LEU A 87 4.46 1.26 -17.35
CA LEU A 87 4.62 -0.20 -17.43
C LEU A 87 5.17 -0.60 -18.82
N PRO A 88 6.10 -1.56 -18.89
CA PRO A 88 6.79 -1.90 -20.15
C PRO A 88 5.82 -2.32 -21.25
N ARG A 89 6.08 -1.87 -22.49
CA ARG A 89 5.18 -2.11 -23.63
C ARG A 89 5.11 -3.58 -24.00
N GLU A 90 6.22 -4.28 -23.86
CA GLU A 90 6.41 -5.71 -24.09
C GLU A 90 5.79 -6.60 -23.01
N GLY A 91 5.34 -6.02 -21.89
CA GLY A 91 4.77 -6.73 -20.76
C GLY A 91 5.67 -6.79 -19.53
N VAL A 92 5.10 -7.27 -18.42
CA VAL A 92 5.83 -7.46 -17.15
C VAL A 92 6.37 -8.87 -17.11
N ARG A 93 7.70 -8.98 -17.06
CA ARG A 93 8.43 -10.24 -16.93
C ARG A 93 8.99 -10.41 -15.52
N THR A 94 8.89 -11.62 -14.98
CA THR A 94 9.52 -11.99 -13.69
C THR A 94 10.82 -12.76 -13.91
N ASP A 95 11.70 -12.80 -12.91
CA ASP A 95 12.94 -13.59 -12.95
C ASP A 95 12.69 -15.09 -13.13
N ALA A 96 11.50 -15.56 -12.72
CA ALA A 96 11.06 -16.95 -12.90
C ALA A 96 10.53 -17.24 -14.32
N GLY A 97 10.57 -16.25 -15.23
CA GLY A 97 10.14 -16.38 -16.62
C GLY A 97 8.63 -16.22 -16.84
N ASP A 98 7.85 -15.83 -15.83
CA ASP A 98 6.44 -15.48 -16.05
C ASP A 98 6.38 -14.18 -16.87
N ASN A 99 5.47 -14.10 -17.84
CA ASN A 99 5.31 -12.91 -18.66
C ASN A 99 3.82 -12.60 -18.90
N VAL A 100 3.46 -11.33 -18.81
CA VAL A 100 2.08 -10.84 -19.02
C VAL A 100 2.04 -9.51 -19.75
N PRO A 101 1.00 -9.25 -20.56
CA PRO A 101 0.72 -7.91 -21.04
C PRO A 101 0.60 -6.90 -19.89
N ARG A 102 1.06 -5.66 -20.09
CA ARG A 102 1.07 -4.61 -19.06
C ARG A 102 -0.30 -4.30 -18.45
N VAL A 103 -1.36 -4.38 -19.25
CA VAL A 103 -2.74 -4.11 -18.80
C VAL A 103 -3.24 -5.22 -17.89
N GLU A 104 -2.97 -6.48 -18.26
CA GLU A 104 -3.25 -7.64 -17.42
C GLU A 104 -2.46 -7.55 -16.10
N ALA A 105 -1.17 -7.20 -16.15
CA ALA A 105 -0.34 -7.02 -14.97
C ALA A 105 -0.93 -5.98 -14.00
N LEU A 106 -1.34 -4.81 -14.52
CA LEU A 106 -1.99 -3.76 -13.74
C LEU A 106 -3.34 -4.22 -13.18
N ALA A 107 -4.15 -4.92 -13.99
CA ALA A 107 -5.43 -5.48 -13.55
C ALA A 107 -5.24 -6.50 -12.42
N MET A 108 -4.16 -7.31 -12.47
CA MET A 108 -3.81 -8.24 -11.39
C MET A 108 -3.50 -7.51 -10.09
N VAL A 109 -2.73 -6.41 -10.14
CA VAL A 109 -2.46 -5.56 -8.95
C VAL A 109 -3.76 -4.95 -8.41
N CYS A 110 -4.54 -4.31 -9.27
CA CYS A 110 -5.81 -3.71 -8.87
C CYS A 110 -6.74 -4.75 -8.22
N ARG A 111 -6.92 -5.91 -8.87
CA ARG A 111 -7.75 -7.00 -8.34
C ARG A 111 -7.24 -7.50 -7.00
N ARG A 112 -5.92 -7.59 -6.82
CA ARG A 112 -5.29 -8.01 -5.57
C ARG A 112 -5.59 -7.03 -4.43
N LEU A 113 -5.56 -5.74 -4.72
CA LEU A 113 -5.78 -4.68 -3.75
C LEU A 113 -7.27 -4.44 -3.46
N SER A 114 -8.16 -4.66 -4.42
CA SER A 114 -9.59 -4.37 -4.30
C SER A 114 -10.32 -5.20 -3.24
N GLU A 115 -9.82 -6.40 -2.92
CA GLU A 115 -10.50 -7.31 -1.99
C GLU A 115 -9.51 -8.20 -1.24
N ALA A 116 -9.80 -8.52 0.01
CA ALA A 116 -9.08 -9.53 0.78
C ALA A 116 -9.43 -10.97 0.34
N ALA A 117 -9.36 -11.29 -0.95
CA ALA A 117 -9.62 -12.62 -1.50
C ALA A 117 -8.44 -13.60 -1.29
N LYS A 118 -8.73 -14.91 -1.28
CA LYS A 118 -7.67 -15.95 -1.26
C LYS A 118 -6.82 -15.80 -2.53
N LEU A 119 -5.51 -16.06 -2.40
CA LEU A 119 -4.60 -15.97 -3.56
C LEU A 119 -5.03 -16.91 -4.68
N TYR A 120 -5.50 -18.12 -4.34
CA TYR A 120 -6.06 -19.07 -5.30
C TYR A 120 -7.24 -18.50 -6.10
N THR A 121 -8.16 -17.79 -5.44
CA THR A 121 -9.34 -17.22 -6.09
C THR A 121 -8.93 -16.21 -7.16
N VAL A 122 -8.12 -15.22 -6.79
CA VAL A 122 -7.67 -14.19 -7.75
C VAL A 122 -6.74 -14.77 -8.81
N ALA A 123 -5.87 -15.72 -8.47
CA ALA A 123 -5.02 -16.36 -9.46
C ALA A 123 -5.84 -17.14 -10.50
N THR A 124 -6.94 -17.78 -10.07
CA THR A 124 -7.86 -18.49 -10.95
C THR A 124 -8.62 -17.57 -11.89
N GLU A 125 -8.99 -16.36 -11.46
CA GLU A 125 -9.61 -15.37 -12.35
C GLU A 125 -8.73 -14.99 -13.55
N PHE A 126 -7.40 -15.12 -13.41
CA PHE A 126 -6.42 -14.85 -14.48
C PHE A 126 -5.82 -16.13 -15.09
N GLY A 127 -6.33 -17.32 -14.75
CA GLY A 127 -5.81 -18.60 -15.26
C GLY A 127 -4.37 -18.91 -14.88
N ARG A 128 -3.88 -18.36 -13.75
CA ARG A 128 -2.48 -18.48 -13.32
C ARG A 128 -2.35 -19.31 -12.06
N SER A 129 -1.23 -20.02 -11.94
CA SER A 129 -0.85 -20.59 -10.65
C SER A 129 -0.70 -19.47 -9.60
N THR A 130 -0.93 -19.81 -8.32
CA THR A 130 -0.77 -18.86 -7.21
C THR A 130 0.65 -18.27 -7.14
N ALA A 131 1.65 -19.07 -7.50
CA ALA A 131 3.04 -18.64 -7.54
C ALA A 131 3.29 -17.61 -8.65
N ALA A 132 2.85 -17.90 -9.88
CA ALA A 132 2.97 -16.98 -11.01
C ALA A 132 2.22 -15.65 -10.73
N TYR A 133 0.97 -15.74 -10.26
CA TYR A 133 0.18 -14.55 -9.90
C TYR A 133 0.91 -13.70 -8.85
N SER A 134 1.45 -14.31 -7.80
CA SER A 134 2.16 -13.60 -6.75
C SER A 134 3.42 -12.91 -7.24
N ARG A 135 4.22 -13.57 -8.10
CA ARG A 135 5.45 -12.99 -8.64
C ARG A 135 5.17 -11.83 -9.59
N ILE A 136 4.17 -11.98 -10.47
CA ILE A 136 3.75 -10.92 -11.40
C ILE A 136 3.25 -9.69 -10.63
N VAL A 137 2.38 -9.88 -9.62
CA VAL A 137 1.90 -8.77 -8.79
C VAL A 137 3.07 -8.08 -8.07
N ALA A 138 3.99 -8.84 -7.48
CA ALA A 138 5.15 -8.27 -6.79
C ALA A 138 6.05 -7.47 -7.74
N ALA A 139 6.36 -8.01 -8.93
CA ALA A 139 7.15 -7.32 -9.94
C ALA A 139 6.46 -6.04 -10.43
N THR A 140 5.15 -6.10 -10.68
CA THR A 140 4.36 -4.94 -11.12
C THR A 140 4.31 -3.85 -10.04
N VAL A 141 4.11 -4.24 -8.77
CA VAL A 141 4.13 -3.30 -7.64
C VAL A 141 5.50 -2.63 -7.49
N ALA A 142 6.59 -3.38 -7.65
CA ALA A 142 7.94 -2.82 -7.61
C ALA A 142 8.18 -1.81 -8.75
N LEU A 143 7.77 -2.14 -9.98
CA LEU A 143 7.85 -1.21 -11.12
C LEU A 143 7.05 0.08 -10.88
N LEU A 144 5.81 -0.05 -10.40
CA LEU A 144 4.96 1.11 -10.10
C LEU A 144 5.55 1.99 -9.00
N TYR A 145 6.16 1.40 -7.98
CA TYR A 145 6.83 2.18 -6.94
C TYR A 145 8.09 2.87 -7.50
N ASN A 146 9.00 2.13 -8.13
CA ASN A 146 10.26 2.68 -8.64
C ASN A 146 10.05 3.79 -9.67
N ASN A 147 9.01 3.69 -10.49
CA ASN A 147 8.71 4.71 -11.50
C ASN A 147 8.14 6.01 -10.91
N HIS A 148 7.59 5.97 -9.68
CA HIS A 148 6.77 7.06 -9.12
C HIS A 148 7.12 7.39 -7.67
N GLU A 149 8.26 6.93 -7.14
CA GLU A 149 8.61 7.15 -5.73
C GLU A 149 8.80 8.63 -5.41
N ASP A 150 9.36 9.42 -6.33
CA ASP A 150 9.52 10.88 -6.17
C ASP A 150 8.16 11.59 -6.14
N VAL A 151 7.25 11.22 -7.04
CA VAL A 151 5.87 11.74 -7.10
C VAL A 151 5.10 11.41 -5.82
N LEU A 152 5.36 10.25 -5.22
CA LEU A 152 4.74 9.82 -3.96
C LEU A 152 5.40 10.45 -2.74
N TYR A 153 6.70 10.71 -2.77
CA TYR A 153 7.44 11.32 -1.69
C TYR A 153 6.99 12.76 -1.46
N PHE A 154 7.09 13.61 -2.48
CA PHE A 154 6.67 15.01 -2.42
C PHE A 154 6.45 15.58 -3.83
N ASN A 155 5.20 15.69 -4.27
CA ASN A 155 4.85 16.17 -5.61
C ASN A 155 4.95 17.70 -5.71
N GLU A 156 6.17 18.23 -5.68
CA GLU A 156 6.45 19.66 -5.63
C GLU A 156 5.81 20.42 -6.79
N THR A 157 5.95 19.94 -8.03
CA THR A 157 5.40 20.58 -9.23
C THR A 157 3.88 20.76 -9.15
N LEU A 158 3.15 19.72 -8.72
CA LEU A 158 1.71 19.81 -8.55
C LEU A 158 1.35 20.78 -7.43
N ILE A 159 2.07 20.69 -6.31
CA ILE A 159 1.82 21.55 -5.15
C ILE A 159 2.02 23.01 -5.55
N THR A 160 3.20 23.39 -6.04
CA THR A 160 3.54 24.79 -6.33
C THR A 160 2.65 25.40 -7.41
N SER A 161 2.20 24.62 -8.39
CA SER A 161 1.27 25.12 -9.42
C SER A 161 -0.15 25.38 -8.89
N ARG A 162 -0.57 24.71 -7.80
CA ARG A 162 -1.95 24.76 -7.28
C ARG A 162 -2.08 25.32 -5.87
N ILE A 163 -0.96 25.62 -5.21
CA ILE A 163 -0.92 26.00 -3.78
C ILE A 163 -1.76 27.25 -3.46
N GLY A 164 -1.92 28.18 -4.40
CA GLY A 164 -2.83 29.32 -4.26
C GLY A 164 -4.29 28.89 -4.15
N ALA A 165 -4.74 28.05 -5.09
CA ALA A 165 -6.08 27.49 -5.10
C ALA A 165 -6.35 26.63 -3.85
N TYR A 166 -5.33 25.94 -3.33
CA TYR A 166 -5.44 25.20 -2.08
C TYR A 166 -5.74 26.09 -0.88
N CYS A 167 -4.96 27.17 -0.71
CA CYS A 167 -5.22 28.16 0.35
C CYS A 167 -6.62 28.76 0.24
N GLU A 168 -7.05 29.13 -0.97
CA GLU A 168 -8.37 29.69 -1.21
C GLU A 168 -9.49 28.71 -0.88
N ALA A 169 -9.38 27.46 -1.31
CA ALA A 169 -10.38 26.43 -1.05
C ALA A 169 -10.53 26.15 0.46
N ILE A 170 -9.41 26.03 1.19
CA ILE A 170 -9.41 25.84 2.65
C ILE A 170 -10.03 27.04 3.36
N ARG A 171 -9.67 28.26 2.94
CA ARG A 171 -10.25 29.50 3.48
C ARG A 171 -11.76 29.58 3.23
N ASN A 172 -12.21 29.25 2.02
CA ASN A 172 -13.63 29.30 1.66
C ASN A 172 -14.46 28.24 2.42
N ALA A 173 -13.84 27.13 2.83
CA ALA A 173 -14.45 26.13 3.70
C ALA A 173 -14.56 26.55 5.18
N GLY A 174 -14.10 27.76 5.54
CA GLY A 174 -14.25 28.33 6.89
C GLY A 174 -13.01 28.18 7.78
N ALA A 175 -11.85 27.83 7.23
CA ALA A 175 -10.61 27.76 8.01
C ALA A 175 -10.17 29.13 8.54
N ALA A 176 -9.71 29.17 9.80
CA ALA A 176 -9.13 30.38 10.38
C ALA A 176 -7.75 30.73 9.77
N LEU A 177 -6.97 29.71 9.35
CA LEU A 177 -5.68 29.90 8.68
C LEU A 177 -5.86 30.16 7.18
N LYS A 178 -5.68 31.42 6.78
CA LYS A 178 -5.76 31.83 5.36
C LYS A 178 -4.61 31.30 4.49
N SER A 179 -3.50 30.91 5.12
CA SER A 179 -2.29 30.43 4.45
C SER A 179 -2.12 28.91 4.51
N CYS A 180 -3.13 28.19 5.02
CA CYS A 180 -3.12 26.74 5.07
C CYS A 180 -3.37 26.17 3.67
N TRP A 181 -2.44 25.37 3.12
CA TRP A 181 -2.59 24.79 1.78
C TRP A 181 -2.82 23.27 1.79
N GLY A 182 -2.65 22.62 2.93
CA GLY A 182 -2.80 21.19 3.03
C GLY A 182 -2.79 20.75 4.48
N PHE A 183 -3.07 19.48 4.67
CA PHE A 183 -3.16 18.91 6.00
C PHE A 183 -2.25 17.69 6.11
N ILE A 184 -1.52 17.63 7.22
CA ILE A 184 -0.60 16.55 7.54
C ILE A 184 -1.21 15.65 8.60
N ASP A 185 -1.15 14.34 8.39
CA ASP A 185 -1.68 13.38 9.35
C ASP A 185 -0.98 12.03 9.29
N GLY A 186 -0.99 11.35 10.42
CA GLY A 186 -0.42 10.02 10.59
C GLY A 186 -1.48 8.92 10.47
N THR A 187 -1.17 7.80 9.80
CA THR A 187 -2.02 6.61 9.84
C THR A 187 -1.25 5.35 10.21
N LYS A 188 -1.99 4.37 10.72
CA LYS A 188 -1.47 3.06 11.10
C LYS A 188 -1.95 2.03 10.08
N GLN A 189 -0.99 1.29 9.52
CA GLN A 189 -1.25 0.11 8.71
C GLN A 189 -1.04 -1.12 9.59
N TYR A 190 -2.13 -1.72 10.05
CA TYR A 190 -2.05 -2.92 10.90
C TYR A 190 -1.50 -4.11 10.12
N ILE A 191 -0.70 -4.91 10.80
CA ILE A 191 -0.05 -6.09 10.26
C ILE A 191 -0.29 -7.30 11.16
N SER A 192 -0.14 -8.47 10.58
CA SER A 192 -0.03 -9.71 11.34
C SER A 192 1.19 -9.64 12.25
N ARG A 193 1.08 -10.23 13.45
CA ARG A 193 2.23 -10.37 14.36
C ARG A 193 3.38 -11.05 13.59
N PRO A 194 4.54 -10.40 13.42
CA PRO A 194 5.67 -11.01 12.75
C PRO A 194 6.23 -12.15 13.60
N SER A 195 6.66 -13.24 12.95
CA SER A 195 7.42 -14.31 13.59
C SER A 195 8.91 -13.93 13.70
N ALA A 196 9.61 -14.56 14.64
CA ALA A 196 11.08 -14.50 14.69
C ALA A 196 11.68 -15.03 13.37
N ARG A 197 12.90 -14.57 13.01
CA ARG A 197 13.65 -15.22 11.92
C ARG A 197 14.09 -16.61 12.38
N GLU A 198 14.09 -17.57 11.46
CA GLU A 198 14.68 -18.89 11.73
C GLU A 198 16.19 -18.80 11.95
N ASN A 199 16.87 -17.90 11.23
CA ASN A 199 18.29 -17.64 11.38
C ASN A 199 18.51 -16.21 11.92
N GLY A 200 18.96 -16.10 13.17
CA GLY A 200 19.26 -14.83 13.83
C GLY A 200 20.52 -14.16 13.27
N CYS A 201 20.50 -13.75 12.00
CA CYS A 201 21.64 -13.10 11.35
C CYS A 201 21.93 -11.69 11.88
N ILE A 202 20.98 -11.08 12.62
CA ILE A 202 21.10 -9.74 13.17
C ILE A 202 21.03 -9.84 14.70
N PRO A 203 22.14 -9.59 15.43
CA PRO A 203 22.14 -9.56 16.88
C PRO A 203 21.09 -8.58 17.41
N ASN A 204 20.31 -9.00 18.41
CA ASN A 204 19.27 -8.18 19.06
C ASN A 204 18.12 -7.71 18.16
N GLU A 205 17.89 -8.31 16.98
CA GLU A 205 16.70 -8.00 16.17
C GLU A 205 15.42 -8.43 16.91
N ASN A 206 14.60 -7.46 17.32
CA ASN A 206 13.26 -7.71 17.83
C ASN A 206 12.23 -6.97 16.98
N LEU A 207 12.01 -7.48 15.77
CA LEU A 207 11.04 -6.91 14.82
C LEU A 207 9.67 -6.76 15.45
N GLN A 208 9.24 -7.74 16.27
CA GLN A 208 7.97 -7.68 16.96
C GLN A 208 7.85 -6.41 17.83
N ARG A 209 8.88 -6.11 18.63
CA ARG A 209 8.93 -4.91 19.48
C ARG A 209 8.99 -3.63 18.66
N SER A 210 9.73 -3.60 17.55
CA SER A 210 9.84 -2.40 16.70
C SER A 210 8.49 -2.01 16.08
N VAL A 211 7.70 -2.98 15.64
CA VAL A 211 6.41 -2.71 14.98
C VAL A 211 5.21 -2.74 15.93
N TYR A 212 5.41 -3.02 17.22
CA TYR A 212 4.34 -2.98 18.20
C TYR A 212 4.09 -1.54 18.67
N ASN A 213 2.86 -1.07 18.48
CA ASN A 213 2.43 0.23 19.00
C ASN A 213 1.64 0.03 20.30
N GLY A 214 2.10 0.69 21.37
CA GLY A 214 1.51 0.59 22.70
C GLY A 214 0.13 1.24 22.82
N HIS A 215 -0.19 2.25 22.01
CA HIS A 215 -1.46 2.97 22.07
C HIS A 215 -2.64 2.09 21.60
N PRO A 216 -2.67 1.55 20.36
CA PRO A 216 -3.70 0.62 19.94
C PRO A 216 -3.45 -0.83 20.39
N ARG A 217 -2.30 -1.12 21.04
CA ARG A 217 -1.86 -2.45 21.46
C ARG A 217 -1.84 -3.47 20.30
N LYS A 218 -1.38 -3.03 19.13
CA LYS A 218 -1.35 -3.79 17.88
C LYS A 218 0.00 -3.62 17.16
N HIS A 219 0.31 -4.56 16.28
CA HIS A 219 1.45 -4.45 15.38
C HIS A 219 1.05 -3.63 14.15
N CYS A 220 1.84 -2.61 13.80
CA CYS A 220 1.59 -1.77 12.65
C CYS A 220 2.87 -1.16 12.09
N PHE A 221 2.77 -0.68 10.85
CA PHE A 221 3.63 0.39 10.36
C PHE A 221 2.91 1.72 10.50
N ASN A 222 3.67 2.76 10.85
CA ASN A 222 3.18 4.12 10.83
C ASN A 222 3.52 4.75 9.48
N TRP A 223 2.66 5.65 9.09
CA TRP A 223 2.69 6.34 7.81
C TRP A 223 2.29 7.78 8.05
N GLN A 224 2.85 8.70 7.27
CA GLN A 224 2.50 10.11 7.30
C GLN A 224 2.14 10.54 5.89
N SER A 225 1.12 11.39 5.74
CA SER A 225 0.78 11.96 4.45
C SER A 225 0.43 13.44 4.54
N ILE A 226 0.67 14.17 3.46
CA ILE A 226 0.10 15.50 3.25
C ILE A 226 -1.00 15.39 2.21
N GLN A 227 -2.19 15.83 2.57
CA GLN A 227 -3.37 15.81 1.71
C GLN A 227 -3.82 17.23 1.37
N THR A 228 -4.23 17.42 0.12
CA THR A 228 -4.64 18.72 -0.42
C THR A 228 -6.15 18.77 -0.68
N PRO A 229 -6.73 19.99 -0.79
CA PRO A 229 -8.17 20.19 -0.94
C PRO A 229 -8.78 19.58 -2.21
N ASP A 230 -7.98 19.35 -3.24
CA ASP A 230 -8.43 18.68 -4.47
C ASP A 230 -8.48 17.14 -4.35
N GLY A 231 -8.28 16.63 -3.13
CA GLY A 231 -8.43 15.23 -2.76
C GLY A 231 -7.20 14.38 -3.03
N ILE A 232 -6.10 14.96 -3.51
CA ILE A 232 -4.84 14.26 -3.78
C ILE A 232 -3.98 14.16 -2.52
N ILE A 233 -3.40 12.98 -2.31
CA ILE A 233 -2.30 12.78 -1.36
C ILE A 233 -1.00 13.13 -2.07
N VAL A 234 -0.44 14.30 -1.77
CA VAL A 234 0.70 14.87 -2.50
C VAL A 234 2.06 14.51 -1.89
N SER A 235 2.05 13.91 -0.71
CA SER A 235 3.24 13.40 -0.04
C SER A 235 2.87 12.21 0.82
N MET A 236 3.69 11.16 0.79
CA MET A 236 3.49 9.90 1.52
C MET A 236 4.83 9.37 2.04
N ILE A 237 4.90 9.14 3.35
CA ILE A 237 6.14 8.73 4.03
C ILE A 237 5.88 7.48 4.86
N GLY A 238 6.72 6.47 4.66
CA GLY A 238 6.76 5.24 5.43
C GLY A 238 7.38 4.09 4.63
N PRO A 239 7.17 2.83 5.03
CA PRO A 239 6.67 2.44 6.34
C PRO A 239 7.67 2.79 7.46
N VAL A 240 7.18 3.42 8.54
CA VAL A 240 7.97 3.68 9.76
C VAL A 240 7.59 2.65 10.84
N GLU A 241 8.54 2.34 11.73
CA GLU A 241 8.30 1.51 12.91
C GLU A 241 7.05 1.96 13.70
N GLY A 242 6.12 1.04 13.96
CA GLY A 242 4.84 1.34 14.61
C GLY A 242 4.93 2.06 15.96
N ARG A 243 6.05 1.93 16.69
CA ARG A 243 6.27 2.59 17.98
C ARG A 243 6.62 4.09 17.88
N LYS A 244 6.97 4.58 16.69
CA LYS A 244 7.46 5.96 16.52
C LYS A 244 6.30 6.95 16.57
N HIS A 245 6.56 8.13 17.11
CA HIS A 245 5.58 9.20 17.23
C HIS A 245 5.50 10.01 15.93
N ASP A 246 4.39 10.71 15.70
CA ASP A 246 4.14 11.45 14.45
C ASP A 246 5.18 12.57 14.24
N SER A 247 5.57 13.30 15.29
CA SER A 247 6.71 14.25 15.23
C SER A 247 8.03 13.62 14.79
N THR A 248 8.27 12.35 15.13
CA THR A 248 9.47 11.64 14.66
C THR A 248 9.37 11.32 13.18
N MET A 249 8.18 10.98 12.68
CA MET A 249 7.97 10.79 11.24
C MET A 249 8.17 12.10 10.48
N LEU A 250 7.70 13.22 11.02
CA LEU A 250 7.89 14.53 10.40
C LEU A 250 9.38 14.86 10.26
N ASN A 251 10.17 14.62 11.31
CA ASN A 251 11.62 14.85 11.25
C ASN A 251 12.30 13.90 10.24
N ILE A 252 12.00 12.60 10.27
CA ILE A 252 12.57 11.61 9.34
C ILE A 252 12.16 11.91 7.89
N SER A 253 10.99 12.51 7.69
CA SER A 253 10.45 12.73 6.35
C SER A 253 11.21 13.76 5.53
N GLY A 254 11.94 14.69 6.13
CA GLY A 254 12.66 15.75 5.39
C GLY A 254 11.75 16.73 4.62
N VAL A 255 10.42 16.59 4.67
CA VAL A 255 9.50 17.37 3.82
C VAL A 255 9.53 18.87 4.14
N LEU A 256 9.88 19.25 5.37
CA LEU A 256 10.02 20.66 5.74
C LEU A 256 11.30 21.28 5.16
N ASP A 257 12.36 20.48 5.03
CA ASP A 257 13.62 20.91 4.40
C ASP A 257 13.39 21.11 2.90
N VAL A 258 12.66 20.20 2.25
CA VAL A 258 12.22 20.36 0.84
C VAL A 258 11.42 21.65 0.65
N MET A 259 10.48 21.96 1.54
CA MET A 259 9.73 23.23 1.49
C MET A 259 10.62 24.46 1.69
N ALA A 260 11.66 24.35 2.52
CA ALA A 260 12.61 25.43 2.78
C ALA A 260 13.56 25.70 1.61
N GLU A 261 13.96 24.64 0.91
CA GLU A 261 14.92 24.68 -0.19
C GLU A 261 14.28 25.05 -1.54
N ASN A 262 12.95 25.14 -1.62
CA ASN A 262 12.23 25.57 -2.82
C ASN A 262 12.66 26.97 -3.27
N GLN A 263 13.32 27.04 -4.43
CA GLN A 263 13.93 28.27 -4.96
C GLN A 263 12.89 29.33 -5.36
N ASP A 264 11.70 28.90 -5.77
CA ASP A 264 10.62 29.79 -6.22
C ASP A 264 9.92 30.50 -5.05
N GLY A 265 10.24 30.13 -3.81
CA GLY A 265 9.61 30.68 -2.61
C GLY A 265 8.12 30.36 -2.52
N ALA A 266 7.62 29.35 -3.24
CA ALA A 266 6.20 29.03 -3.36
C ALA A 266 5.55 28.74 -2.00
N PHE A 267 6.31 28.16 -1.07
CA PHE A 267 5.88 27.83 0.30
C PHE A 267 6.00 28.99 1.29
N SER A 268 6.54 30.14 0.87
CA SER A 268 6.76 31.29 1.76
C SER A 268 5.46 31.80 2.36
N ASN A 269 5.43 31.94 3.70
CA ASN A 269 4.24 32.31 4.48
C ASN A 269 3.06 31.34 4.35
N ARG A 270 3.30 30.09 3.93
CA ARG A 270 2.28 29.04 3.82
C ARG A 270 2.58 27.90 4.74
N VAL A 271 1.52 27.28 5.26
CA VAL A 271 1.63 26.21 6.25
C VAL A 271 0.77 25.02 5.87
N ILE A 272 1.19 23.83 6.30
CA ILE A 272 0.31 22.68 6.44
C ILE A 272 -0.24 22.63 7.87
N TYR A 273 -1.44 22.10 8.04
CA TYR A 273 -2.08 21.97 9.35
C TYR A 273 -2.15 20.51 9.82
N GLY A 274 -1.66 20.23 11.02
CA GLY A 274 -1.61 18.88 11.61
C GLY A 274 -2.27 18.78 12.98
N ASP A 275 -2.27 17.59 13.58
CA ASP A 275 -2.64 17.44 15.00
C ASP A 275 -1.65 18.13 15.95
N PRO A 276 -1.96 18.22 17.25
CA PRO A 276 -1.03 18.72 18.25
C PRO A 276 0.30 17.94 18.33
N ALA A 277 0.36 16.72 17.79
CA ALA A 277 1.53 15.86 17.87
C ALA A 277 2.68 16.35 16.97
N TYR A 278 2.37 17.09 15.90
CA TYR A 278 3.36 17.71 15.00
C TYR A 278 4.00 19.00 15.56
N GLY A 279 3.26 19.76 16.38
CA GLY A 279 3.69 21.07 16.86
C GLY A 279 3.72 22.16 15.78
N CYS A 280 4.10 23.38 16.17
CA CYS A 280 4.20 24.52 15.24
C CYS A 280 5.65 24.79 14.81
N SER A 281 5.86 25.08 13.53
CA SER A 281 7.12 25.49 12.92
C SER A 281 6.86 26.48 11.77
N THR A 282 7.89 26.86 10.99
CA THR A 282 7.75 27.76 9.84
C THR A 282 6.69 27.29 8.84
N PHE A 283 6.61 25.98 8.59
CA PHE A 283 5.74 25.39 7.57
C PHE A 283 4.63 24.52 8.16
N VAL A 284 4.58 24.31 9.47
CA VAL A 284 3.56 23.48 10.13
C VAL A 284 2.84 24.28 11.20
N CYS A 285 1.51 24.19 11.23
CA CYS A 285 0.69 24.73 12.31
C CYS A 285 -0.14 23.60 12.94
N SER A 286 -0.32 23.69 14.26
CA SER A 286 -1.12 22.76 15.06
C SER A 286 -2.13 23.52 15.91
N PRO A 287 -3.15 22.85 16.48
CA PRO A 287 -4.08 23.47 17.42
C PRO A 287 -3.36 24.22 18.55
N SER A 288 -3.89 25.38 18.92
CA SER A 288 -3.39 26.17 20.04
C SER A 288 -3.69 25.45 21.36
N SER A 289 -2.69 25.33 22.24
CA SER A 289 -2.84 24.83 23.62
C SER A 289 -3.27 25.91 24.62
N ALA A 290 -3.33 27.18 24.21
CA ALA A 290 -3.73 28.28 25.08
C ALA A 290 -5.23 28.22 25.44
N ASN A 291 -5.54 28.45 26.71
CA ASN A 291 -6.91 28.52 27.22
C ASN A 291 -7.49 29.92 27.02
N SER A 292 -7.85 30.26 25.78
CA SER A 292 -8.49 31.53 25.43
C SER A 292 -9.68 31.31 24.50
N ASN A 293 -10.67 32.21 24.53
CA ASN A 293 -11.81 32.15 23.61
C ASN A 293 -11.36 32.18 22.14
N THR A 294 -10.34 32.98 21.82
CA THR A 294 -9.75 33.05 20.48
C THR A 294 -9.16 31.72 20.05
N SER A 295 -8.41 31.05 20.94
CA SER A 295 -7.84 29.71 20.69
C SER A 295 -8.92 28.65 20.49
N THR A 296 -10.00 28.71 21.27
CA THR A 296 -11.14 27.78 21.14
C THR A 296 -11.85 27.95 19.80
N ILE A 297 -12.12 29.18 19.38
CA ILE A 297 -12.73 29.48 18.07
C ILE A 297 -11.80 29.00 16.95
N PHE A 298 -10.52 29.38 17.01
CA PHE A 298 -9.52 28.95 16.04
C PHE A 298 -9.44 27.42 15.90
N ASN A 299 -9.35 26.70 17.02
CA ASN A 299 -9.27 25.24 17.03
C ASN A 299 -10.56 24.61 16.48
N LYS A 300 -11.73 25.18 16.79
CA LYS A 300 -13.02 24.73 16.26
C LYS A 300 -13.08 24.86 14.74
N ASP A 301 -12.73 26.04 14.23
CA ASP A 301 -12.77 26.33 12.80
C ASP A 301 -11.79 25.44 12.03
N MET A 302 -10.55 25.30 12.53
CA MET A 302 -9.55 24.44 11.91
C MET A 302 -9.87 22.94 12.01
N SER A 303 -10.43 22.48 13.12
CA SER A 303 -10.85 21.07 13.29
C SER A 303 -11.95 20.69 12.28
N SER A 304 -12.88 21.61 12.00
CA SER A 304 -13.98 21.37 11.06
C SER A 304 -13.48 21.05 9.64
N VAL A 305 -12.48 21.77 9.15
CA VAL A 305 -11.89 21.55 7.82
C VAL A 305 -10.89 20.39 7.81
N ARG A 306 -10.17 20.16 8.91
CA ARG A 306 -9.18 19.07 9.03
C ARG A 306 -9.84 17.68 9.03
N GLY A 307 -11.10 17.56 9.42
CA GLY A 307 -11.83 16.27 9.34
C GLY A 307 -11.80 15.62 7.95
N SER A 308 -11.55 16.41 6.90
CA SER A 308 -11.34 15.92 5.53
C SER A 308 -10.15 14.97 5.35
N VAL A 309 -9.13 15.04 6.21
CA VAL A 309 -7.94 14.19 6.12
C VAL A 309 -8.21 12.75 6.54
N GLU A 310 -9.03 12.58 7.57
CA GLU A 310 -9.46 11.24 8.00
C GLU A 310 -10.23 10.55 6.85
N TRP A 311 -10.87 11.33 5.98
CA TRP A 311 -11.51 10.80 4.77
C TRP A 311 -10.47 10.30 3.77
N GLY A 312 -9.27 10.89 3.66
CA GLY A 312 -8.24 10.45 2.72
C GLY A 312 -7.77 9.02 2.97
N PHE A 313 -7.20 8.78 4.15
CA PHE A 313 -6.75 7.43 4.52
C PHE A 313 -7.89 6.41 4.58
N GLY A 314 -9.06 6.83 5.08
CA GLY A 314 -10.27 6.02 5.06
C GLY A 314 -10.60 5.57 3.63
N ARG A 315 -10.57 6.49 2.67
CA ARG A 315 -10.89 6.22 1.27
C ARG A 315 -9.85 5.37 0.56
N VAL A 316 -8.55 5.53 0.82
CA VAL A 316 -7.51 4.61 0.29
C VAL A 316 -7.85 3.17 0.70
N LYS A 317 -8.18 2.98 1.98
CA LYS A 317 -8.52 1.68 2.56
C LYS A 317 -9.89 1.14 2.11
N THR A 318 -10.86 2.00 1.84
CA THR A 318 -12.16 1.60 1.25
C THR A 318 -12.01 1.23 -0.22
N LEU A 319 -11.20 1.97 -0.99
CA LEU A 319 -10.94 1.67 -2.39
C LEU A 319 -10.19 0.34 -2.53
N TRP A 320 -9.20 0.13 -1.65
CA TRP A 320 -8.29 -1.01 -1.61
C TRP A 320 -8.45 -1.82 -0.32
N GLU A 321 -9.57 -2.53 -0.18
CA GLU A 321 -9.94 -3.27 1.04
C GLU A 321 -8.90 -4.30 1.49
N PHE A 322 -8.04 -4.79 0.59
CA PHE A 322 -6.92 -5.66 0.95
C PHE A 322 -6.04 -5.04 2.04
N MET A 323 -5.89 -3.71 2.04
CA MET A 323 -5.11 -2.97 3.03
C MET A 323 -5.75 -3.01 4.42
N ASN A 324 -7.07 -3.17 4.54
CA ASN A 324 -7.73 -3.29 5.85
C ASN A 324 -7.56 -4.67 6.51
N TRP A 325 -7.09 -5.68 5.77
CA TRP A 325 -7.02 -7.04 6.28
C TRP A 325 -5.63 -7.39 6.84
N ASP A 326 -5.40 -6.97 8.10
CA ASP A 326 -4.16 -7.17 8.85
C ASP A 326 -3.59 -8.61 8.81
N LYS A 327 -4.46 -9.63 8.83
CA LYS A 327 -4.10 -11.06 8.73
C LYS A 327 -3.41 -11.45 7.40
N LYS A 328 -3.53 -10.61 6.36
CA LYS A 328 -2.83 -10.76 5.07
C LYS A 328 -1.65 -9.80 4.90
N GLN A 329 -1.55 -8.79 5.75
CA GLN A 329 -0.39 -7.90 5.80
C GLN A 329 0.70 -8.57 6.64
N ARG A 330 1.46 -9.46 5.98
CA ARG A 330 2.49 -10.29 6.63
C ARG A 330 3.87 -9.84 6.20
N VAL A 331 4.57 -9.19 7.11
CA VAL A 331 5.97 -8.76 6.90
C VAL A 331 6.83 -9.98 6.58
N ARG A 332 7.77 -9.83 5.64
CA ARG A 332 8.63 -10.91 5.09
C ARG A 332 7.94 -11.93 4.19
N GLN A 333 6.60 -11.94 4.11
CA GLN A 333 5.85 -12.79 3.17
C GLN A 333 5.15 -11.98 2.07
N SER A 334 5.01 -10.67 2.26
CA SER A 334 4.38 -9.75 1.33
C SER A 334 5.05 -8.39 1.40
N ALA A 335 5.05 -7.66 0.28
CA ALA A 335 5.58 -6.31 0.18
C ALA A 335 4.62 -5.28 0.79
N VAL A 336 4.36 -5.38 2.10
CA VAL A 336 3.36 -4.55 2.82
C VAL A 336 3.56 -3.04 2.57
N GLY A 337 4.82 -2.58 2.62
CA GLY A 337 5.17 -1.18 2.36
C GLY A 337 4.85 -0.75 0.92
N LEU A 338 5.41 -1.45 -0.06
CA LEU A 338 5.21 -1.13 -1.48
C LEU A 338 3.74 -1.21 -1.88
N ASN A 339 2.99 -2.18 -1.36
CA ASN A 339 1.55 -2.28 -1.60
C ASN A 339 0.79 -1.04 -1.12
N PHE A 340 1.19 -0.44 0.01
CA PHE A 340 0.56 0.79 0.50
C PHE A 340 0.89 1.98 -0.39
N TYR A 341 2.15 2.15 -0.79
CA TYR A 341 2.55 3.19 -1.74
C TYR A 341 1.79 3.09 -3.06
N VAL A 342 1.71 1.88 -3.65
CA VAL A 342 0.96 1.65 -4.89
C VAL A 342 -0.55 1.84 -4.69
N ALA A 343 -1.09 1.50 -3.52
CA ALA A 343 -2.49 1.80 -3.19
C ALA A 343 -2.77 3.32 -3.17
N VAL A 344 -1.85 4.12 -2.65
CA VAL A 344 -1.94 5.60 -2.67
C VAL A 344 -1.79 6.14 -4.09
N LEU A 345 -0.82 5.65 -4.87
CA LEU A 345 -0.65 6.01 -6.27
C LEU A 345 -1.95 5.78 -7.07
N LEU A 346 -2.48 4.56 -7.00
CA LEU A 346 -3.71 4.21 -7.71
C LEU A 346 -4.94 4.93 -7.14
N PHE A 347 -4.96 5.30 -5.86
CA PHE A 347 -6.00 6.15 -5.29
C PHE A 347 -5.97 7.57 -5.88
N ASN A 348 -4.79 8.17 -6.03
CA ASN A 348 -4.64 9.47 -6.66
C ASN A 348 -5.04 9.40 -8.14
N CYS A 349 -4.59 8.38 -8.88
CA CYS A 349 -5.02 8.14 -10.25
C CYS A 349 -6.54 7.98 -10.37
N HIS A 350 -7.15 7.19 -9.48
CA HIS A 350 -8.60 7.04 -9.42
C HIS A 350 -9.30 8.37 -9.19
N THR A 351 -8.78 9.21 -8.29
CA THR A 351 -9.30 10.55 -8.02
C THR A 351 -9.23 11.44 -9.27
N CYS A 352 -8.09 11.47 -9.97
CA CYS A 352 -7.92 12.25 -11.21
C CYS A 352 -8.86 11.79 -12.34
N LEU A 353 -9.19 10.49 -12.38
CA LEU A 353 -10.08 9.91 -13.40
C LEU A 353 -11.57 10.00 -13.07
N GLN A 354 -11.96 10.50 -11.89
CA GLN A 354 -13.36 10.75 -11.57
C GLN A 354 -13.79 12.17 -11.99
N PRO A 355 -14.95 12.33 -12.64
CA PRO A 355 -15.43 13.64 -13.09
C PRO A 355 -15.52 14.72 -12.00
N LEU A 356 -15.85 14.32 -10.76
CA LEU A 356 -15.96 15.21 -9.59
C LEU A 356 -14.85 14.99 -8.56
N GLY A 357 -13.85 14.17 -8.90
CA GLY A 357 -12.84 13.69 -7.96
C GLY A 357 -13.41 12.79 -6.87
N ASN A 358 -13.17 13.15 -5.62
CA ASN A 358 -13.53 12.39 -4.44
C ASN A 358 -14.27 13.26 -3.41
N GLN A 359 -14.64 12.72 -2.25
CA GLN A 359 -15.42 13.47 -1.24
C GLN A 359 -14.69 14.73 -0.74
N ILE A 360 -13.36 14.74 -0.78
CA ILE A 360 -12.55 15.86 -0.30
C ILE A 360 -12.58 16.99 -1.34
N SER A 361 -12.35 16.68 -2.62
CA SER A 361 -12.52 17.66 -3.70
C SER A 361 -13.92 18.26 -3.73
N MET A 362 -14.94 17.44 -3.50
CA MET A 362 -16.33 17.90 -3.41
C MET A 362 -16.58 18.81 -2.19
N TYR A 363 -16.03 18.46 -1.02
CA TYR A 363 -16.19 19.26 0.20
C TYR A 363 -15.54 20.64 0.08
N PHE A 364 -14.34 20.71 -0.49
CA PHE A 364 -13.62 21.97 -0.69
C PHE A 364 -14.01 22.70 -1.98
N GLY A 365 -14.82 22.08 -2.84
CA GLY A 365 -15.21 22.65 -4.14
C GLY A 365 -14.04 22.84 -5.11
N LEU A 366 -12.98 22.03 -4.99
CA LEU A 366 -11.78 22.12 -5.83
C LEU A 366 -11.59 20.83 -6.63
N ALA A 367 -11.76 20.90 -7.94
CA ALA A 367 -11.60 19.74 -8.81
C ALA A 367 -10.16 19.19 -8.79
N PRO A 368 -9.96 17.85 -8.86
CA PRO A 368 -8.63 17.24 -8.96
C PRO A 368 -7.90 17.67 -10.23
N PRO A 369 -6.56 17.55 -10.26
CA PRO A 369 -5.79 17.74 -11.49
C PRO A 369 -6.12 16.64 -12.51
N SER A 370 -5.71 16.85 -13.76
CA SER A 370 -5.66 15.75 -14.74
C SER A 370 -4.66 14.69 -14.30
N LEU A 371 -4.79 13.48 -14.84
CA LEU A 371 -3.87 12.38 -14.56
C LEU A 371 -2.44 12.73 -14.97
N GLU A 372 -2.27 13.40 -16.11
CA GLU A 372 -1.00 13.83 -16.67
C GLU A 372 -0.35 14.90 -15.77
N CYS A 373 -1.12 15.87 -15.30
CA CYS A 373 -0.66 16.90 -14.37
C CYS A 373 -0.22 16.30 -13.02
N PHE A 374 -0.97 15.33 -12.48
CA PHE A 374 -0.58 14.62 -11.26
C PHE A 374 0.74 13.86 -11.44
N LEU A 375 0.95 13.20 -12.58
CA LEU A 375 2.15 12.42 -12.87
C LEU A 375 3.33 13.26 -13.39
N GLY A 376 3.16 14.57 -13.57
CA GLY A 376 4.20 15.44 -14.14
C GLY A 376 4.52 15.12 -15.61
N LEU A 377 3.57 14.54 -16.34
CA LEU A 377 3.71 14.23 -17.76
C LEU A 377 3.21 15.44 -18.56
N ASN A 378 4.13 16.17 -19.18
CA ASN A 378 3.81 17.27 -20.11
C ASN A 378 3.70 16.78 -21.55
#